data_AF-A0A0V0GKQ0-F1
#
_entry.id   AF-A0A0V0GKQ0-F1
#
_cell.length_a   1.000
_cell.length_b   1.000
_cell.length_c   1.000
_cell.angle_alpha   90.00
_cell.angle_beta   90.00
_cell.angle_gamma   90.00
#
_symmetry.space_group_name_H-M   'P 1'
#
loop_
_entity.id
_entity.type
_entity.pdbx_description
1 polymer ?
#
loop_
_entity_poly.entity_id
_entity_poly.type
_entity_poly.pdbx_seq_one_letter_code
_entity_poly.pdbx_strand_id
1 'polypeptide(L)' 'VPRDKNLTAEVMTSLHIPKGVKRVLFRTLNTDRRLMWKKKLDSSFVGFMKDGAQWLVDNTDIKLVG' A
#
# COMPACT_ATOMS: atom_id res chain seq x y z
N VAL A 1 7.92 -4.46 -0.98
CA VAL A 1 6.86 -3.80 -1.80
C VAL A 1 7.54 -2.84 -2.75
N PRO A 2 7.21 -2.84 -4.06
CA PRO A 2 7.64 -1.78 -4.97
C PRO A 2 7.20 -0.42 -4.40
N ARG A 3 8.16 0.49 -4.17
CA ARG A 3 7.92 1.74 -3.42
C ARG A 3 7.30 2.85 -4.28
N ASP A 4 7.32 2.66 -5.58
CA ASP A 4 6.96 3.59 -6.65
C ASP A 4 5.68 3.17 -7.40
N LYS A 5 5.06 2.04 -7.03
CA LYS A 5 3.84 1.53 -7.66
C LYS A 5 2.65 1.58 -6.72
N ASN A 6 1.47 1.86 -7.29
CA ASN A 6 0.20 1.74 -6.58
C ASN A 6 -0.02 0.32 -6.06
N LEU A 7 -0.70 0.23 -4.92
CA LEU A 7 -0.94 -1.02 -4.21
C LEU A 7 -2.19 -1.69 -4.82
N THR A 8 -2.00 -2.41 -5.92
CA THR A 8 -3.01 -3.24 -6.62
C THR A 8 -3.05 -4.66 -6.08
N ALA A 9 -4.03 -5.46 -6.48
CA ALA A 9 -4.14 -6.87 -6.10
C ALA A 9 -2.92 -7.69 -6.56
N GLU A 10 -2.39 -7.39 -7.75
CA GLU A 10 -1.16 -8.02 -8.28
C GLU A 10 0.03 -7.73 -7.36
N VAL A 11 0.22 -6.46 -6.97
CA VAL A 11 1.29 -6.09 -6.05
C VAL A 11 1.10 -6.81 -4.73
N MET A 12 -0.11 -6.81 -4.15
CA MET A 12 -0.38 -7.48 -2.87
C MET A 12 -0.08 -8.98 -2.92
N THR A 13 -0.46 -9.65 -4.00
CA THR A 13 -0.20 -11.08 -4.21
C THR A 13 1.30 -11.38 -4.17
N SER A 14 2.12 -10.54 -4.81
CA SER A 14 3.58 -10.72 -4.85
C SER A 14 4.28 -10.57 -3.50
N LEU A 15 3.61 -10.01 -2.47
CA LEU A 15 4.21 -9.76 -1.16
C LEU A 15 4.28 -10.98 -0.27
N HIS A 16 3.54 -12.05 -0.60
CA HIS A 16 3.51 -13.30 0.18
C HIS A 16 3.32 -13.05 1.69
N ILE A 17 2.36 -12.18 2.04
CA ILE A 17 2.12 -11.76 3.42
C ILE A 17 1.73 -12.99 4.26
N PRO A 18 2.45 -13.29 5.36
CA PRO A 18 2.11 -14.42 6.21
C PRO A 18 0.74 -14.28 6.88
N LYS A 19 0.04 -15.39 7.09
CA LYS A 19 -1.18 -15.42 7.90
C LYS A 19 -0.89 -15.03 9.34
N GLY A 20 -1.91 -14.51 10.04
CA GLY A 20 -1.80 -14.05 11.43
C GLY A 20 -1.27 -12.61 11.59
N VAL A 21 -0.71 -11.99 10.55
CA VAL A 21 -0.30 -10.57 10.59
C VAL A 21 -1.53 -9.68 10.76
N LYS A 22 -1.55 -8.85 11.81
CA LYS A 22 -2.68 -7.95 12.11
C LYS A 22 -2.48 -6.52 11.65
N ARG A 23 -1.23 -6.07 11.50
CA ARG A 23 -0.89 -4.69 11.12
C ARG A 23 0.28 -4.67 10.15
N VAL A 24 0.21 -3.82 9.14
CA VAL A 24 1.28 -3.65 8.13
C VAL A 24 1.54 -2.17 7.87
N LEU A 25 2.81 -1.83 7.65
CA LEU A 25 3.24 -0.52 7.18
C LEU A 25 3.80 -0.63 5.75
N PHE A 26 3.23 0.11 4.81
CA PHE A 26 3.69 0.16 3.42
C PHE A 26 4.60 1.37 3.20
N ARG A 27 5.90 1.12 3.14
CA ARG A 27 6.88 2.17 2.85
C ARG A 27 6.91 2.51 1.36
N THR A 28 6.43 3.69 0.98
CA THR A 28 6.45 4.21 -0.39
C THR A 28 7.54 5.26 -0.61
N LEU A 29 7.64 5.84 -1.81
CA LEU A 29 8.46 7.00 -2.12
C LEU A 29 7.77 8.34 -1.81
N ASN A 30 6.52 8.35 -1.30
CA ASN A 30 5.78 9.59 -1.05
C ASN A 30 6.53 10.52 -0.07
N THR A 31 7.14 9.92 0.96
CA THR A 31 7.97 10.63 1.93
C THR A 31 9.27 11.14 1.32
N ASP A 32 10.04 10.26 0.68
CA ASP A 32 11.34 10.59 0.08
C ASP A 32 11.21 11.69 -0.99
N ARG A 33 10.13 11.67 -1.78
CA ARG A 33 9.82 12.67 -2.81
C ARG A 33 9.15 13.94 -2.27
N ARG A 34 9.02 14.04 -0.95
CA ARG A 34 8.37 15.15 -0.24
C ARG A 34 6.94 15.45 -0.74
N LEU A 35 6.20 14.43 -1.19
CA LEU A 35 4.84 14.60 -1.72
C LEU A 35 3.84 14.96 -0.62
N MET A 36 4.02 14.47 0.61
CA MET A 36 3.15 14.79 1.76
C MET A 36 3.21 16.27 2.19
N TRP A 37 4.26 17.01 1.80
CA TRP A 37 4.51 18.40 2.19
C TRP A 37 4.06 19.39 1.11
N LYS A 38 3.56 18.88 -0.03
CA LYS A 38 3.02 19.72 -1.10
C LYS A 38 1.59 20.14 -0.73
N LYS A 39 1.27 21.43 -0.94
CA LYS A 39 -0.09 21.95 -0.73
C LYS A 39 -1.10 21.42 -1.75
N LYS A 40 -0.65 21.07 -2.96
CA LYS A 40 -1.50 20.51 -4.03
C LYS A 40 -1.25 19.01 -4.13
N LEU A 41 -2.32 18.26 -4.38
CA LEU A 41 -2.24 16.82 -4.65
C LEU A 41 -1.38 16.58 -5.89
N ASP A 42 -0.49 15.59 -5.79
CA ASP A 42 0.37 15.14 -6.89
C ASP A 42 -0.14 13.78 -7.37
N SER A 43 -0.40 13.63 -8.66
CA SER A 43 -0.94 12.38 -9.23
C SER A 43 0.03 11.21 -9.13
N SER A 44 1.32 11.47 -8.87
CA SER A 44 2.33 10.43 -8.63
C SER A 44 2.39 9.93 -7.19
N PHE A 45 1.43 10.33 -6.34
CA PHE A 45 1.28 9.81 -4.99
C PHE A 45 0.88 8.32 -5.03
N VAL A 46 1.70 7.47 -4.43
CA VAL A 46 1.42 6.05 -4.33
C VAL A 46 0.32 5.81 -3.30
N GLY A 47 -0.73 5.08 -3.68
CA GLY A 47 -1.85 4.77 -2.81
C GLY A 47 -2.44 3.38 -3.03
N PHE A 48 -3.40 3.03 -2.17
CA PHE A 48 -4.21 1.82 -2.32
C PHE A 48 -5.18 1.97 -3.47
N MET A 49 -5.14 1.00 -4.38
CA MET A 49 -6.21 0.80 -5.35
C MET A 49 -7.29 -0.07 -4.73
N LYS A 50 -8.51 0.04 -5.27
CA LYS A 50 -9.68 -0.68 -4.74
C LYS A 50 -9.45 -2.19 -4.69
N ASP A 51 -8.86 -2.74 -5.75
CA ASP A 51 -8.55 -4.16 -5.89
C ASP A 51 -7.48 -4.62 -4.88
N GLY A 52 -6.44 -3.82 -4.63
CA GLY A 52 -5.43 -4.14 -3.63
C GLY A 52 -5.98 -4.11 -2.20
N ALA A 53 -6.87 -3.16 -1.89
CA ALA A 53 -7.54 -3.11 -0.60
C ALA A 53 -8.45 -4.33 -0.38
N GLN A 54 -9.23 -4.70 -1.40
CA GLN A 54 -10.09 -5.88 -1.35
C GLN A 54 -9.27 -7.17 -1.16
N TRP A 55 -8.15 -7.30 -1.88
CA TRP A 55 -7.27 -8.44 -1.76
C TRP A 55 -6.79 -8.67 -0.31
N LEU A 56 -6.42 -7.59 0.41
CA LEU A 56 -6.00 -7.72 1.81
C LEU A 56 -7.11 -8.25 2.72
N VAL A 57 -8.35 -7.81 2.51
CA VAL A 57 -9.52 -8.27 3.30
C VAL A 57 -9.78 -9.75 3.07
N ASP A 58 -9.69 -10.20 1.82
CA ASP A 58 -10.06 -11.56 1.44
C ASP A 58 -8.97 -12.58 1.74
N ASN A 59 -7.69 -12.17 1.70
CA ASN A 59 -6.55 -13.09 1.73
C ASN A 59 -5.70 -13.02 3.00
N THR A 60 -5.93 -12.03 3.87
CA THR A 60 -5.07 -11.80 5.05
C THR A 60 -5.87 -11.54 6.33
N ASP A 61 -5.18 -11.60 7.46
CA ASP A 61 -5.72 -11.31 8.78
C ASP A 61 -5.61 -9.82 9.18
N ILE A 62 -5.16 -8.96 8.27
CA ILE A 62 -4.79 -7.57 8.55
C ILE A 62 -6.03 -6.77 8.96
N LYS A 63 -5.86 -5.96 10.00
CA LYS A 63 -6.89 -5.06 10.57
C LYS A 63 -6.48 -3.59 10.54
N LEU A 64 -5.20 -3.29 10.30
CA LEU A 64 -4.70 -1.92 10.22
C LEU A 64 -3.58 -1.83 9.18
N VAL A 65 -3.64 -0.76 8.38
CA VAL A 65 -2.63 -0.44 7.38
C VAL A 65 -2.15 1.00 7.60
N GLY A 66 -0.85 1.24 7.46
CA GLY A 66 -0.22 2.56 7.47
C GLY A 66 0.77 2.75 6.34
#